data_AF-A0A382PYF5-F1
#
_entry.id   AF-A0A382PYF5-F1
#
_cell.length_a   1.000
_cell.length_b   1.000
_cell.length_c   1.000
_cell.angle_alpha   90.00
_cell.angle_beta   90.00
_cell.angle_gamma   90.00
#
_symmetry.space_group_name_H-M   'P 1'
#
loop_
_entity.id
_entity.type
_entity.pdbx_description
1 polymer ?
#
loop_
_entity_poly.entity_id
_entity_poly.type
_entity_poly.pdbx_seq_one_letter_code
_entity_poly.pdbx_strand_id
1 'polypeptide(L)'
;RMMSSPVSGTIYSDLLAELWTQGMTGADVTGGDANVWTYSVAGQSWSALSNLSTASLTAGAGFLVYVYADTDNDGDDDLAVTLSVNGTANNSSATVGSIADGEWALIGNPYVATIDWDDVTKSNLTTSAYVYDDANSRYNAWNSSAGNLSNGLIAAYQGFWVQASGGTGSVTIETADKSTTVGTFYKTVADNTGSMSFSVTSGDYEDRTFVSFMANGALGMDNSDAYKLLPMTPSERVVGISYAEGNGLDISNLPSSYEGSIAIPLDVMYLTVDDDYNFVTGEIDVAMSWDLSSLPGHVSLTLTDNVTGAAVNLTEESEIIFSTEAKGSFPAYGSGGVN
;
A
#
# COMPACT_ATOMS: atom_id res chain seq x y z
N ARG A 1 8.93 -2.25 8.89
CA ARG A 1 7.83 -1.30 9.17
C ARG A 1 8.12 0.03 8.47
N MET A 2 7.14 0.58 7.74
CA MET A 2 7.23 1.94 7.20
C MET A 2 6.64 2.92 8.20
N MET A 3 7.46 3.85 8.66
CA MET A 3 7.16 4.68 9.82
C MET A 3 7.28 6.17 9.50
N SER A 4 6.67 6.98 10.36
CA SER A 4 6.81 8.42 10.40
C SER A 4 6.96 8.91 11.83
N SER A 5 7.08 10.22 12.02
CA SER A 5 7.05 10.83 13.34
C SER A 5 6.23 12.11 13.36
N PRO A 6 5.45 12.35 14.42
CA PRO A 6 4.83 13.64 14.67
C PRO A 6 5.82 14.70 15.15
N VAL A 7 7.01 14.30 15.60
CA VAL A 7 8.09 15.21 16.01
C VAL A 7 9.17 15.16 14.93
N SER A 8 9.64 16.32 14.48
CA SER A 8 10.70 16.43 13.47
C SER A 8 12.02 16.85 14.11
N GLY A 9 13.12 16.64 13.38
CA GLY A 9 14.48 16.92 13.83
C GLY A 9 15.28 15.65 14.08
N THR A 10 16.35 15.77 14.87
CA THR A 10 17.23 14.66 15.24
C THR A 10 16.59 13.81 16.33
N ILE A 11 15.63 12.98 15.92
CA ILE A 11 14.76 12.22 16.83
C ILE A 11 14.90 10.70 16.69
N TYR A 12 15.67 10.20 15.73
CA TYR A 12 15.71 8.76 15.45
C TYR A 12 16.19 7.93 16.66
N SER A 13 17.21 8.42 17.39
CA SER A 13 17.70 7.72 18.59
C SER A 13 16.71 7.69 19.75
N ASP A 14 15.77 8.64 19.78
CA ASP A 14 14.75 8.72 20.83
C ASP A 14 13.49 7.92 20.42
N LEU A 15 13.03 8.10 19.18
CA LEU A 15 11.88 7.38 18.61
C LEU A 15 12.08 5.86 18.52
N LEU A 16 13.32 5.40 18.31
CA LEU A 16 13.64 3.99 18.14
C LEU A 16 14.30 3.40 19.39
N ALA A 17 14.25 4.10 20.53
CA ALA A 17 14.94 3.67 21.76
C ALA A 17 14.39 2.38 22.34
N GLU A 18 13.12 2.05 22.08
CA GLU A 18 12.49 0.79 22.50
C GLU A 18 12.64 -0.35 21.47
N LEU A 19 13.44 -0.16 20.41
CA LEU A 19 13.73 -1.19 19.41
C LEU A 19 15.22 -1.46 19.34
N TRP A 20 15.59 -2.69 19.01
CA TRP A 20 16.97 -3.01 18.68
C TRP A 20 17.41 -2.29 17.40
N THR A 21 18.44 -1.46 17.52
CA THR A 21 19.09 -0.79 16.40
C THR A 21 20.53 -1.25 16.23
N GLN A 22 20.98 -1.40 14.98
CA GLN A 22 22.32 -1.90 14.69
C GLN A 22 22.98 -1.25 13.46
N GLY A 23 24.29 -1.47 13.30
CA GLY A 23 25.04 -1.14 12.09
C GLY A 23 25.29 0.35 11.81
N MET A 24 25.04 1.23 12.79
CA MET A 24 25.20 2.68 12.62
C MET A 24 25.63 3.39 13.90
N THR A 25 26.16 4.61 13.78
CA THR A 25 26.57 5.40 14.94
C THR A 25 25.34 5.79 15.77
N GLY A 26 25.41 5.60 17.09
CA GLY A 26 24.30 5.92 18.00
C GLY A 26 23.21 4.85 18.10
N ALA A 27 23.38 3.71 17.43
CA ALA A 27 22.58 2.51 17.62
C ALA A 27 23.05 1.70 18.85
N ASP A 28 22.27 0.71 19.27
CA ASP A 28 22.61 -0.18 20.40
C ASP A 28 23.90 -0.95 20.14
N VAL A 29 24.11 -1.36 18.89
CA VAL A 29 25.37 -1.93 18.42
C VAL A 29 25.84 -1.29 17.12
N THR A 30 27.13 -0.98 17.02
CA THR A 30 27.71 -0.39 15.81
C THR A 30 28.14 -1.42 14.76
N GLY A 31 28.15 -2.71 15.12
CA GLY A 31 28.40 -3.82 14.21
C GLY A 31 27.14 -4.28 13.47
N GLY A 32 27.32 -5.08 12.43
CA GLY A 32 26.23 -5.60 11.59
C GLY A 32 25.77 -4.62 10.50
N ASP A 33 24.74 -5.04 9.76
CA ASP A 33 24.10 -4.19 8.76
C ASP A 33 23.09 -3.24 9.41
N ALA A 34 23.03 -2.01 8.91
CA ALA A 34 22.10 -1.00 9.35
C ALA A 34 20.64 -1.43 9.13
N ASN A 35 19.79 -1.29 10.15
CA ASN A 35 18.38 -1.69 10.10
C ASN A 35 17.39 -0.52 10.00
N VAL A 36 17.88 0.68 9.64
CA VAL A 36 17.07 1.89 9.45
C VAL A 36 17.46 2.55 8.13
N TRP A 37 16.48 2.87 7.30
CA TRP A 37 16.69 3.44 5.97
C TRP A 37 15.76 4.63 5.70
N THR A 38 16.25 5.55 4.88
CA THR A 38 15.45 6.63 4.29
C THR A 38 15.33 6.41 2.78
N TYR A 39 14.23 6.90 2.20
CA TYR A 39 14.03 6.82 0.77
C TYR A 39 14.45 8.13 0.09
N SER A 40 15.33 8.03 -0.90
CA SER A 40 15.72 9.15 -1.75
C SER A 40 14.74 9.29 -2.90
N VAL A 41 13.89 10.31 -2.87
CA VAL A 41 12.96 10.63 -3.97
C VAL A 41 13.73 10.91 -5.26
N ALA A 42 14.76 11.76 -5.22
CA ALA A 42 15.52 12.09 -6.44
C ALA A 42 16.35 10.92 -6.99
N GLY A 43 16.69 9.93 -6.15
CA GLY A 43 17.49 8.78 -6.54
C GLY A 43 16.70 7.48 -6.69
N GLN A 44 15.38 7.51 -6.44
CA GLN A 44 14.49 6.33 -6.36
C GLN A 44 15.14 5.12 -5.68
N SER A 45 15.75 5.35 -4.51
CA SER A 45 16.58 4.35 -3.84
C SER A 45 16.60 4.49 -2.32
N TRP A 46 16.79 3.35 -1.65
CA TRP A 46 16.98 3.29 -0.21
C TRP A 46 18.41 3.65 0.19
N SER A 47 18.54 4.42 1.25
CA SER A 47 19.82 4.73 1.88
C SER A 47 19.77 4.34 3.35
N ALA A 48 20.67 3.44 3.77
CA ALA A 48 20.83 3.11 5.16
C ALA A 48 21.33 4.34 5.94
N LEU A 49 20.78 4.57 7.14
CA LEU A 49 21.30 5.59 8.03
C LEU A 49 22.70 5.19 8.52
N SER A 50 23.61 6.14 8.55
CA SER A 50 24.98 5.94 9.06
C SER A 50 25.16 6.45 10.50
N ASN A 51 24.27 7.32 10.98
CA ASN A 51 24.33 7.92 12.31
C ASN A 51 22.94 8.38 12.79
N LEU A 52 22.36 7.67 13.76
CA LEU A 52 21.07 8.01 14.38
C LEU A 52 21.13 9.30 15.19
N SER A 53 22.28 9.59 15.81
CA SER A 53 22.48 10.77 16.66
C SER A 53 22.58 12.08 15.88
N THR A 54 22.73 12.03 14.56
CA THR A 54 22.80 13.24 13.71
C THR A 54 21.78 13.24 12.57
N ALA A 55 21.24 12.08 12.19
CA ALA A 55 20.18 12.00 11.19
C ALA A 55 18.95 12.77 11.67
N SER A 56 18.31 13.50 10.75
CA SER A 56 17.14 14.32 11.05
C SER A 56 15.97 13.86 10.20
N LEU A 57 14.81 13.66 10.82
CA LEU A 57 13.56 13.37 10.14
C LEU A 57 12.80 14.68 9.91
N THR A 58 12.48 14.97 8.65
CA THR A 58 11.69 16.14 8.27
C THR A 58 10.20 15.81 8.47
N ALA A 59 9.40 16.77 8.94
CA ALA A 59 7.95 16.58 9.04
C ALA A 59 7.36 16.20 7.68
N GLY A 60 6.53 15.16 7.65
CA GLY A 60 5.91 14.66 6.42
C GLY A 60 6.74 13.61 5.68
N ALA A 61 8.01 13.40 6.04
CA ALA A 61 8.82 12.32 5.47
C ALA A 61 8.54 11.00 6.21
N GLY A 62 8.50 9.90 5.46
CA GLY A 62 8.52 8.56 6.03
C GLY A 62 9.92 7.94 6.00
N PHE A 63 10.10 6.86 6.74
CA PHE A 63 11.33 6.07 6.76
C PHE A 63 11.00 4.57 6.95
N LEU A 64 11.99 3.72 6.74
CA LEU A 64 11.86 2.28 6.93
C LEU A 64 12.73 1.83 8.11
N VAL A 65 12.18 0.96 8.95
CA VAL A 65 12.92 0.25 9.99
C VAL A 65 12.62 -1.24 9.88
N TYR A 66 13.67 -2.06 9.95
CA TYR A 66 13.53 -3.50 10.18
C TYR A 66 13.51 -3.73 11.68
N VAL A 67 12.41 -4.32 12.16
CA VAL A 67 12.15 -4.55 13.58
C VAL A 67 12.45 -6.02 13.88
N TYR A 68 13.42 -6.24 14.77
CA TYR A 68 13.72 -7.54 15.32
C TYR A 68 12.67 -7.92 16.36
N ALA A 69 12.41 -9.22 16.52
CA ALA A 69 11.49 -9.73 17.54
C ALA A 69 12.10 -9.58 18.94
N ASP A 70 13.37 -9.92 19.06
CA ASP A 70 14.26 -9.61 20.18
C ASP A 70 14.70 -8.14 20.08
N THR A 71 14.22 -7.29 20.99
CA THR A 71 14.43 -5.83 20.95
C THR A 71 15.56 -5.35 21.85
N ASP A 72 16.06 -6.19 22.76
CA ASP A 72 17.19 -5.86 23.65
C ASP A 72 18.39 -6.82 23.55
N ASN A 73 18.31 -7.79 22.63
CA ASN A 73 19.32 -8.79 22.31
C ASN A 73 19.63 -9.71 23.51
N ASP A 74 18.62 -10.11 24.28
CA ASP A 74 18.76 -11.05 25.40
C ASP A 74 18.46 -12.53 25.04
N GLY A 75 17.94 -12.76 23.83
CA GLY A 75 17.66 -14.07 23.27
C GLY A 75 16.21 -14.55 23.40
N ASP A 76 15.26 -13.70 23.82
CA ASP A 76 13.83 -13.94 23.68
C ASP A 76 13.10 -12.86 22.84
N ASP A 77 11.80 -13.08 22.56
CA ASP A 77 10.99 -12.18 21.72
C ASP A 77 10.22 -11.18 22.60
N ASP A 78 10.41 -9.88 22.36
CA ASP A 78 9.85 -8.78 23.17
C ASP A 78 8.58 -8.15 22.58
N LEU A 79 8.24 -8.45 21.33
CA LEU A 79 7.13 -7.79 20.66
C LEU A 79 5.77 -8.21 21.28
N ALA A 80 4.81 -7.30 21.44
CA ALA A 80 4.78 -5.91 20.97
C ALA A 80 5.31 -4.89 22.00
N VAL A 81 6.07 -3.90 21.50
CA VAL A 81 6.57 -2.75 22.27
C VAL A 81 5.84 -1.45 21.90
N THR A 82 5.82 -0.49 22.82
CA THR A 82 5.26 0.86 22.57
C THR A 82 6.39 1.84 22.35
N LEU A 83 6.39 2.50 21.19
CA LEU A 83 7.36 3.54 20.87
C LEU A 83 6.93 4.89 21.45
N SER A 84 7.91 5.69 21.83
CA SER A 84 7.68 7.04 22.30
C SER A 84 8.68 8.01 21.67
N VAL A 85 8.29 9.28 21.51
CA VAL A 85 9.20 10.33 21.05
C VAL A 85 8.95 11.61 21.82
N ASN A 86 10.03 12.17 22.35
CA ASN A 86 10.09 13.40 23.09
C ASN A 86 10.24 14.57 22.11
N GLY A 87 9.48 15.63 22.36
CA GLY A 87 9.61 16.88 21.64
C GLY A 87 8.29 17.61 21.46
N THR A 88 8.30 18.59 20.57
CA THR A 88 7.09 19.34 20.23
C THR A 88 6.45 18.69 19.01
N ALA A 89 5.25 18.13 19.22
CA ALA A 89 4.45 17.59 18.12
C ALA A 89 4.20 18.68 17.07
N ASN A 90 4.34 18.32 15.80
CA ASN A 90 4.10 19.23 14.70
C ASN A 90 2.63 19.66 14.68
N ASN A 91 2.41 20.96 14.55
CA ASN A 91 1.09 21.57 14.46
C ASN A 91 1.05 22.61 13.33
N SER A 92 1.76 22.31 12.25
CA SER A 92 1.82 23.09 11.02
C SER A 92 1.72 22.15 9.82
N SER A 93 1.43 22.69 8.64
CA SER A 93 1.40 21.89 7.41
C SER A 93 2.79 21.34 7.09
N ALA A 94 2.84 20.13 6.54
CA ALA A 94 4.06 19.49 6.05
C ALA A 94 3.92 19.20 4.56
N THR A 95 4.94 19.57 3.79
CA THR A 95 4.96 19.36 2.33
C THR A 95 6.15 18.50 1.94
N VAL A 96 5.88 17.46 1.17
CA VAL A 96 6.89 16.68 0.45
C VAL A 96 6.60 16.83 -1.04
N GLY A 97 7.60 17.18 -1.83
CA GLY A 97 7.42 17.41 -3.26
C GLY A 97 8.71 17.24 -4.03
N SER A 98 8.74 17.76 -5.26
CA SER A 98 9.82 17.50 -6.23
C SER A 98 9.91 16.02 -6.62
N ILE A 99 8.76 15.34 -6.66
CA ILE A 99 8.64 13.97 -7.10
C ILE A 99 8.55 14.02 -8.64
N ALA A 100 9.48 13.46 -9.40
CA ALA A 100 9.39 13.55 -10.86
C ALA A 100 8.24 12.67 -11.37
N ASP A 101 7.76 12.95 -12.59
CA ASP A 101 6.66 12.20 -13.19
C ASP A 101 6.97 10.69 -13.26
N GLY A 102 6.05 9.84 -12.78
CA GLY A 102 6.24 8.39 -12.65
C GLY A 102 7.07 7.92 -11.45
N GLU A 103 7.67 8.83 -10.68
CA GLU A 103 8.47 8.50 -9.50
C GLU A 103 7.64 8.40 -8.23
N TRP A 104 8.19 7.68 -7.26
CA TRP A 104 7.57 7.42 -5.96
C TRP A 104 8.15 8.29 -4.85
N ALA A 105 7.37 8.51 -3.80
CA ALA A 105 7.83 9.11 -2.56
C ALA A 105 7.24 8.43 -1.33
N LEU A 106 8.09 8.22 -0.32
CA LEU A 106 7.66 7.74 0.98
C LEU A 106 7.28 8.93 1.86
N ILE A 107 5.99 9.10 2.05
CA ILE A 107 5.39 10.14 2.88
C ILE A 107 5.16 9.58 4.27
N GLY A 108 5.14 10.44 5.27
CA GLY A 108 4.86 10.08 6.66
C GLY A 108 3.78 10.96 7.25
N ASN A 109 2.88 10.38 8.05
CA ASN A 109 1.94 11.18 8.82
C ASN A 109 2.71 12.08 9.81
N PRO A 110 2.61 13.42 9.70
CA PRO A 110 3.37 14.36 10.52
C PRO A 110 2.68 14.69 11.85
N TYR A 111 1.59 14.00 12.23
CA TYR A 111 0.77 14.34 13.38
C TYR A 111 0.59 13.17 14.35
N VAL A 112 0.30 13.50 15.62
CA VAL A 112 -0.09 12.53 16.67
C VAL A 112 -1.53 12.02 16.49
N ALA A 113 -2.11 12.21 15.31
CA ALA A 113 -3.50 11.90 14.99
C ALA A 113 -3.56 11.25 13.61
N THR A 114 -4.56 10.40 13.40
CA THR A 114 -4.87 9.85 12.08
C THR A 114 -5.21 10.98 11.11
N ILE A 115 -4.66 10.91 9.89
CA ILE A 115 -5.03 11.78 8.78
C ILE A 115 -5.93 11.04 7.80
N ASP A 116 -6.76 11.79 7.08
CA ASP A 116 -7.59 11.26 6.00
C ASP A 116 -6.94 11.61 4.66
N TRP A 117 -6.54 10.58 3.89
CA TRP A 117 -5.94 10.78 2.58
C TRP A 117 -6.85 11.54 1.62
N ASP A 118 -8.18 11.43 1.75
CA ASP A 118 -9.11 12.10 0.84
C ASP A 118 -9.10 13.63 1.04
N ASP A 119 -8.77 14.11 2.25
CA ASP A 119 -8.66 15.53 2.58
C ASP A 119 -7.30 16.14 2.21
N VAL A 120 -6.25 15.31 2.10
CA VAL A 120 -4.88 15.77 1.81
C VAL A 120 -4.77 16.49 0.47
N THR A 121 -4.06 17.62 0.44
CA THR A 121 -3.82 18.39 -0.77
C THR A 121 -2.75 17.72 -1.66
N LYS A 122 -3.10 17.45 -2.91
CA LYS A 122 -2.29 16.72 -3.90
C LYS A 122 -2.05 17.58 -5.14
N SER A 123 -0.86 17.52 -5.73
CA SER A 123 -0.56 18.13 -7.03
C SER A 123 0.24 17.14 -7.87
N ASN A 124 -0.21 16.88 -9.10
CA ASN A 124 0.40 15.94 -10.05
C ASN A 124 0.74 14.57 -9.41
N LEU A 125 -0.25 13.96 -8.74
CA LEU A 125 -0.15 12.62 -8.17
C LEU A 125 -1.25 11.74 -8.72
N THR A 126 -1.00 10.42 -8.70
CA THR A 126 -2.09 9.44 -8.71
C THR A 126 -2.99 9.65 -7.49
N THR A 127 -4.26 9.26 -7.56
CA THR A 127 -5.16 9.33 -6.40
C THR A 127 -4.85 8.24 -5.37
N SER A 128 -4.07 7.23 -5.75
CA SER A 128 -3.72 6.07 -4.93
C SER A 128 -2.66 6.37 -3.87
N ALA A 129 -2.93 5.93 -2.63
CA ALA A 129 -1.97 5.83 -1.54
C ALA A 129 -1.81 4.37 -1.08
N TYR A 130 -0.60 4.00 -0.66
CA TYR A 130 -0.29 2.62 -0.24
C TYR A 130 0.34 2.60 1.15
N VAL A 131 -0.26 1.84 2.04
CA VAL A 131 0.24 1.63 3.40
C VAL A 131 0.73 0.19 3.51
N TYR A 132 1.94 -0.02 4.02
CA TYR A 132 2.40 -1.37 4.31
C TYR A 132 1.76 -1.90 5.59
N ASP A 133 1.08 -3.03 5.47
CA ASP A 133 0.49 -3.81 6.56
C ASP A 133 1.47 -4.92 6.94
N ASP A 134 2.19 -4.71 8.04
CA ASP A 134 3.19 -5.66 8.51
C ASP A 134 2.56 -6.97 9.03
N ALA A 135 1.35 -6.92 9.59
CA ALA A 135 0.68 -8.10 10.13
C ALA A 135 0.31 -9.09 9.02
N ASN A 136 -0.05 -8.58 7.84
CA ASN A 136 -0.44 -9.39 6.69
C ASN A 136 0.64 -9.43 5.58
N SER A 137 1.80 -8.80 5.80
CA SER A 137 2.90 -8.73 4.83
C SER A 137 2.45 -8.33 3.42
N ARG A 138 1.70 -7.24 3.29
CA ARG A 138 1.17 -6.72 2.02
C ARG A 138 0.98 -5.19 2.06
N TYR A 139 0.73 -4.59 0.91
CA TYR A 139 0.28 -3.20 0.84
C TYR A 139 -1.24 -3.12 0.79
N ASN A 140 -1.78 -2.20 1.58
CA ASN A 140 -3.17 -1.79 1.51
C ASN A 140 -3.24 -0.50 0.68
N ALA A 141 -3.85 -0.58 -0.51
CA ALA A 141 -4.09 0.57 -1.37
C ALA A 141 -5.41 1.29 -1.03
N TRP A 142 -5.50 2.57 -1.37
CA TRP A 142 -6.74 3.35 -1.41
C TRP A 142 -6.66 4.41 -2.50
N ASN A 143 -7.64 4.45 -3.41
CA ASN A 143 -7.67 5.38 -4.55
C ASN A 143 -8.69 6.52 -4.41
N SER A 144 -9.09 6.85 -3.17
CA SER A 144 -10.22 7.76 -2.87
C SER A 144 -11.60 7.21 -3.23
N SER A 145 -11.71 5.89 -3.46
CA SER A 145 -12.99 5.21 -3.65
C SER A 145 -13.04 3.81 -3.05
N ALA A 146 -12.04 2.99 -3.37
CA ALA A 146 -11.96 1.59 -3.02
C ALA A 146 -10.56 1.25 -2.54
N GLY A 147 -10.41 0.06 -1.98
CA GLY A 147 -9.13 -0.46 -1.53
C GLY A 147 -9.17 -1.09 -0.14
N ASN A 148 -8.06 -1.74 0.22
CA ASN A 148 -7.89 -2.37 1.52
C ASN A 148 -7.53 -1.36 2.63
N LEU A 149 -7.01 -0.17 2.28
CA LEU A 149 -6.77 0.89 3.25
C LEU A 149 -8.10 1.57 3.59
N SER A 150 -8.62 1.21 4.76
CA SER A 150 -9.98 1.57 5.20
C SER A 150 -10.19 3.09 5.21
N ASN A 151 -11.02 3.56 4.28
CA ASN A 151 -11.41 4.97 4.15
C ASN A 151 -10.22 5.93 4.00
N GLY A 152 -9.09 5.48 3.43
CA GLY A 152 -7.90 6.32 3.29
C GLY A 152 -7.27 6.78 4.60
N LEU A 153 -7.60 6.16 5.73
CA LEU A 153 -7.13 6.58 7.05
C LEU A 153 -5.70 6.12 7.30
N ILE A 154 -4.80 7.07 7.55
CA ILE A 154 -3.38 6.82 7.80
C ILE A 154 -3.08 7.19 9.24
N ALA A 155 -2.76 6.19 10.07
CA ALA A 155 -2.56 6.38 11.51
C ALA A 155 -1.33 7.24 11.82
N ALA A 156 -1.24 7.71 13.07
CA ALA A 156 -0.01 8.35 13.56
C ALA A 156 1.18 7.36 13.46
N TYR A 157 2.38 7.89 13.26
CA TYR A 157 3.63 7.12 13.09
C TYR A 157 3.69 6.22 11.84
N GLN A 158 2.74 6.33 10.91
CA GLN A 158 2.66 5.50 9.73
C GLN A 158 3.25 6.20 8.49
N GLY A 159 4.12 5.47 7.78
CA GLY A 159 4.57 5.84 6.44
C GLY A 159 3.66 5.28 5.34
N PHE A 160 3.61 5.95 4.19
CA PHE A 160 2.81 5.52 3.04
C PHE A 160 3.43 5.99 1.72
N TRP A 161 3.20 5.24 0.65
CA TRP A 161 3.66 5.57 -0.70
C TRP A 161 2.63 6.36 -1.48
N VAL A 162 3.16 7.23 -2.34
CA VAL A 162 2.43 7.91 -3.41
C VAL A 162 3.30 7.92 -4.66
N GLN A 163 2.66 8.03 -5.83
CA GLN A 163 3.36 8.19 -7.11
C GLN A 163 2.96 9.51 -7.77
N ALA A 164 3.93 10.21 -8.36
CA ALA A 164 3.66 11.37 -9.19
C ALA A 164 3.17 10.99 -10.58
N SER A 165 2.22 11.77 -11.11
CA SER A 165 1.65 11.59 -12.44
C SER A 165 1.25 12.93 -13.04
N GLY A 166 1.56 13.13 -14.32
CA GLY A 166 1.18 14.32 -15.08
C GLY A 166 2.05 15.55 -14.81
N GLY A 167 3.23 15.36 -14.18
CA GLY A 167 4.17 16.43 -13.90
C GLY A 167 4.97 16.21 -12.61
N THR A 168 5.61 17.28 -12.11
CA THR A 168 6.31 17.23 -10.82
C THR A 168 5.30 17.22 -9.68
N GLY A 169 5.30 16.13 -8.92
CA GLY A 169 4.36 15.86 -7.84
C GLY A 169 4.70 16.50 -6.50
N SER A 170 3.66 16.73 -5.69
CA SER A 170 3.76 17.11 -4.29
C SER A 170 2.53 16.74 -3.47
N VAL A 171 2.76 16.39 -2.19
CA VAL A 171 1.76 16.20 -1.15
C VAL A 171 1.92 17.31 -0.11
N THR A 172 0.82 17.97 0.26
CA THR A 172 0.78 18.85 1.43
C THR A 172 -0.26 18.33 2.41
N ILE A 173 0.20 17.93 3.60
CA ILE A 173 -0.64 17.49 4.71
C ILE A 173 -0.84 18.69 5.62
N GLU A 174 -2.05 19.21 5.68
CA GLU A 174 -2.45 20.35 6.51
C GLU A 174 -2.96 19.90 7.88
N THR A 175 -2.95 20.81 8.85
CA THR A 175 -3.48 20.49 10.19
C THR A 175 -4.96 20.15 10.19
N ALA A 176 -5.69 20.59 9.16
CA ALA A 176 -7.11 20.32 8.96
C ALA A 176 -7.39 18.88 8.48
N ASP A 177 -6.39 18.20 7.90
CA ASP A 177 -6.50 16.85 7.35
C ASP A 177 -6.52 15.77 8.46
N LYS A 178 -6.40 16.19 9.73
CA LYS A 178 -6.57 15.30 10.89
C LYS A 178 -8.02 14.83 10.92
N SER A 179 -8.21 13.53 10.78
CA SER A 179 -9.55 12.93 10.80
C SER A 179 -10.20 13.18 12.17
N THR A 180 -11.37 13.83 12.20
CA THR A 180 -12.05 14.22 13.45
C THR A 180 -13.02 13.18 13.98
N THR A 181 -13.33 12.10 13.24
CA THR A 181 -14.39 11.17 13.62
C THR A 181 -14.23 9.77 13.05
N VAL A 182 -14.45 8.76 13.90
CA VAL A 182 -15.04 7.47 13.51
C VAL A 182 -16.43 7.75 12.91
N GLY A 183 -16.49 8.08 11.61
CA GLY A 183 -17.73 8.28 10.86
C GLY A 183 -18.33 9.69 10.91
N THR A 184 -18.09 10.48 9.87
CA THR A 184 -19.11 11.01 8.93
C THR A 184 -18.38 11.81 7.87
N PHE A 185 -18.33 11.24 6.66
CA PHE A 185 -17.69 11.82 5.49
C PHE A 185 -18.41 13.08 5.03
N TYR A 186 -17.66 14.18 4.87
CA TYR A 186 -18.01 15.21 3.88
C TYR A 186 -17.34 14.84 2.57
N LYS A 187 -17.83 13.75 1.98
CA LYS A 187 -17.59 13.38 0.59
C LYS A 187 -17.76 14.63 -0.29
N THR A 188 -16.67 15.22 -0.79
CA THR A 188 -16.72 15.97 -2.05
C THR A 188 -16.80 14.95 -3.20
N VAL A 189 -17.87 14.15 -3.16
CA VAL A 189 -18.22 13.15 -4.18
C VAL A 189 -18.81 13.87 -5.37
N ALA A 190 -17.93 14.27 -6.27
CA ALA A 190 -18.31 14.47 -7.66
C ALA A 190 -17.94 13.24 -8.52
N ASP A 191 -16.87 12.50 -8.18
CA ASP A 191 -16.31 11.52 -9.11
C ASP A 191 -16.50 10.04 -8.72
N ASN A 192 -16.62 9.66 -7.44
CA ASN A 192 -16.83 8.27 -7.04
C ASN A 192 -18.31 7.85 -7.17
N THR A 193 -18.58 6.85 -8.02
CA THR A 193 -19.92 6.35 -8.31
C THR A 193 -20.21 4.94 -7.79
N GLY A 194 -19.22 4.26 -7.24
CA GLY A 194 -19.35 2.91 -6.70
C GLY A 194 -18.07 2.08 -6.84
N SER A 195 -18.09 0.89 -6.24
CA SER A 195 -16.99 -0.08 -6.33
C SER A 195 -17.49 -1.49 -6.06
N MET A 196 -16.62 -2.45 -6.35
CA MET A 196 -16.76 -3.84 -5.94
C MET A 196 -15.40 -4.41 -5.53
N SER A 197 -15.42 -5.57 -4.87
CA SER A 197 -14.20 -6.31 -4.56
C SER A 197 -14.35 -7.80 -4.80
N PHE A 198 -13.23 -8.45 -5.11
CA PHE A 198 -13.08 -9.91 -5.14
C PHE A 198 -12.19 -10.33 -3.98
N SER A 199 -12.68 -11.21 -3.13
CA SER A 199 -11.90 -11.85 -2.07
C SER A 199 -11.52 -13.26 -2.52
N VAL A 200 -10.22 -13.57 -2.49
CA VAL A 200 -9.68 -14.90 -2.80
C VAL A 200 -9.11 -15.51 -1.54
N THR A 201 -9.51 -16.74 -1.21
CA THR A 201 -9.09 -17.43 0.00
C THR A 201 -8.66 -18.86 -0.27
N SER A 202 -7.63 -19.31 0.43
CA SER A 202 -7.21 -20.71 0.48
C SER A 202 -6.50 -20.99 1.80
N GLY A 203 -7.12 -21.81 2.66
CA GLY A 203 -6.61 -22.03 4.02
C GLY A 203 -6.52 -20.71 4.80
N ASP A 204 -5.31 -20.38 5.25
CA ASP A 204 -5.02 -19.14 5.99
C ASP A 204 -4.63 -17.97 5.07
N TYR A 205 -4.55 -18.19 3.75
CA TYR A 205 -4.21 -17.15 2.79
C TYR A 205 -5.47 -16.42 2.32
N GLU A 206 -5.40 -15.09 2.35
CA GLU A 206 -6.45 -14.21 1.83
C GLU A 206 -5.82 -13.02 1.08
N ASP A 207 -6.42 -12.68 -0.05
CA ASP A 207 -6.15 -11.42 -0.74
C ASP A 207 -7.44 -10.82 -1.31
N ARG A 208 -7.43 -9.50 -1.53
CA ARG A 208 -8.59 -8.80 -2.06
C ARG A 208 -8.17 -7.75 -3.08
N THR A 209 -8.79 -7.80 -4.25
CA THR A 209 -8.62 -6.82 -5.33
C THR A 209 -9.95 -6.13 -5.65
N PHE A 210 -9.89 -4.94 -6.24
CA PHE A 210 -11.04 -4.05 -6.38
C PHE A 210 -11.23 -3.59 -7.81
N VAL A 211 -12.49 -3.26 -8.12
CA VAL A 211 -12.84 -2.45 -9.27
C VAL A 211 -13.59 -1.22 -8.75
N SER A 212 -13.12 -0.02 -9.09
CA SER A 212 -13.82 1.24 -8.79
C SER A 212 -14.43 1.85 -10.05
N PHE A 213 -15.49 2.63 -9.87
CA PHE A 213 -16.16 3.33 -10.96
C PHE A 213 -16.15 4.82 -10.69
N MET A 214 -15.44 5.57 -11.53
CA MET A 214 -15.32 7.02 -11.38
C MET A 214 -15.64 7.79 -12.66
N ALA A 215 -16.08 9.04 -12.52
CA ALA A 215 -16.36 9.92 -13.66
C ALA A 215 -15.10 10.24 -14.50
N ASN A 216 -13.92 10.22 -13.87
CA ASN A 216 -12.63 10.38 -14.53
C ASN A 216 -12.00 9.04 -15.00
N GLY A 217 -12.71 7.92 -14.87
CA GLY A 217 -12.18 6.60 -15.21
C GLY A 217 -11.97 6.38 -16.70
N ALA A 218 -11.02 5.51 -17.04
CA ALA A 218 -10.68 5.15 -18.42
C ALA A 218 -10.78 3.64 -18.69
N LEU A 219 -10.75 3.25 -19.97
CA LEU A 219 -10.72 1.83 -20.36
C LEU A 219 -9.34 1.18 -20.20
N GLY A 220 -8.29 2.00 -20.16
CA GLY A 220 -6.91 1.59 -19.91
C GLY A 220 -6.46 2.14 -18.58
N MET A 221 -5.14 2.30 -18.42
CA MET A 221 -4.57 2.89 -17.20
C MET A 221 -5.00 4.35 -17.05
N ASP A 222 -5.40 4.73 -15.85
CA ASP A 222 -5.66 6.09 -15.41
C ASP A 222 -5.06 6.39 -14.04
N ASN A 223 -5.16 7.65 -13.61
CA ASN A 223 -4.53 8.12 -12.37
C ASN A 223 -5.22 7.62 -11.09
N SER A 224 -6.39 6.99 -11.22
CA SER A 224 -7.18 6.43 -10.13
C SER A 224 -7.01 4.90 -10.02
N ASP A 225 -6.27 4.27 -10.92
CA ASP A 225 -5.82 2.90 -10.72
C ASP A 225 -4.80 2.81 -9.58
N ALA A 226 -4.72 1.64 -8.95
CA ALA A 226 -3.69 1.33 -7.96
C ALA A 226 -2.90 0.08 -8.35
N TYR A 227 -1.58 0.19 -8.36
CA TYR A 227 -0.68 -0.92 -8.64
C TYR A 227 -0.78 -2.02 -7.57
N LYS A 228 -0.64 -3.27 -8.00
CA LYS A 228 -0.41 -4.39 -7.09
C LYS A 228 1.07 -4.40 -6.68
N LEU A 229 1.36 -3.78 -5.54
CA LEU A 229 2.71 -3.77 -4.99
C LEU A 229 3.08 -5.14 -4.40
N LEU A 230 4.32 -5.55 -4.62
CA LEU A 230 4.92 -6.74 -4.04
C LEU A 230 5.16 -6.53 -2.54
N PRO A 231 5.08 -7.57 -1.72
CA PRO A 231 5.42 -7.43 -0.30
C PRO A 231 6.90 -7.09 -0.09
N MET A 232 7.21 -6.45 1.03
CA MET A 232 8.61 -6.22 1.41
C MET A 232 9.33 -7.51 1.79
N THR A 233 8.61 -8.42 2.46
CA THR A 233 9.10 -9.74 2.81
C THR A 233 8.33 -10.77 1.98
N PRO A 234 8.99 -11.47 1.05
CA PRO A 234 8.32 -12.49 0.26
C PRO A 234 7.92 -13.65 1.16
N SER A 235 6.69 -14.13 0.97
CA SER A 235 6.16 -15.29 1.66
C SER A 235 5.14 -16.00 0.79
N GLU A 236 4.88 -17.26 1.11
CA GLU A 236 3.79 -18.03 0.53
C GLU A 236 2.45 -17.29 0.69
N ARG A 237 1.62 -17.26 -0.36
CA ARG A 237 0.35 -16.50 -0.39
C ARG A 237 -0.51 -16.84 -1.60
N VAL A 238 -1.77 -16.45 -1.55
CA VAL A 238 -2.62 -16.26 -2.75
C VAL A 238 -2.67 -14.78 -3.13
N VAL A 239 -2.80 -14.49 -4.42
CA VAL A 239 -2.86 -13.12 -4.96
C VAL A 239 -3.96 -13.03 -6.01
N GLY A 240 -4.89 -12.12 -5.82
CA GLY A 240 -5.81 -11.63 -6.85
C GLY A 240 -5.27 -10.35 -7.47
N ILE A 241 -5.24 -10.29 -8.80
CA ILE A 241 -4.65 -9.18 -9.54
C ILE A 241 -5.40 -8.95 -10.86
N SER A 242 -5.69 -7.69 -11.16
CA SER A 242 -6.21 -7.29 -12.47
C SER A 242 -5.11 -6.68 -13.33
N TYR A 243 -5.31 -6.60 -14.65
CA TYR A 243 -4.30 -6.04 -15.55
C TYR A 243 -4.84 -4.97 -16.48
N ALA A 244 -4.06 -3.89 -16.64
CA ALA A 244 -4.27 -2.89 -17.67
C ALA A 244 -2.91 -2.46 -18.24
N GLU A 245 -2.80 -2.43 -19.58
CA GLU A 245 -1.60 -1.99 -20.31
C GLU A 245 -0.29 -2.68 -19.87
N GLY A 246 -0.37 -3.94 -19.42
CA GLY A 246 0.78 -4.74 -18.97
C GLY A 246 1.16 -4.52 -17.50
N ASN A 247 0.44 -3.68 -16.76
CA ASN A 247 0.63 -3.46 -15.33
C ASN A 247 -0.36 -4.30 -14.52
N GLY A 248 0.10 -4.81 -13.38
CA GLY A 248 -0.74 -5.50 -12.41
C GLY A 248 -1.32 -4.53 -11.39
N LEU A 249 -2.63 -4.61 -11.14
CA LEU A 249 -3.40 -3.66 -10.36
C LEU A 249 -4.11 -4.33 -9.19
N ASP A 250 -4.02 -3.67 -8.03
CA ASP A 250 -4.83 -3.97 -6.84
C ASP A 250 -6.23 -3.38 -6.96
N ILE A 251 -6.32 -2.20 -7.60
CA ILE A 251 -7.57 -1.50 -7.89
C ILE A 251 -7.56 -1.12 -9.36
N SER A 252 -8.51 -1.65 -10.13
CA SER A 252 -8.80 -1.18 -11.49
C SER A 252 -9.91 -0.13 -11.45
N ASN A 253 -9.65 1.05 -11.97
CA ASN A 253 -10.61 2.13 -12.05
C ASN A 253 -11.21 2.20 -13.46
N LEU A 254 -12.54 2.15 -13.52
CA LEU A 254 -13.30 2.17 -14.75
C LEU A 254 -14.16 3.43 -14.86
N PRO A 255 -14.56 3.83 -16.08
CA PRO A 255 -15.52 4.91 -16.27
C PRO A 255 -16.86 4.53 -15.62
N SER A 256 -17.44 5.48 -14.90
CA SER A 256 -18.76 5.32 -14.28
C SER A 256 -19.91 5.17 -15.29
N SER A 257 -19.71 5.62 -16.53
CA SER A 257 -20.65 5.41 -17.64
C SER A 257 -19.90 4.98 -18.89
N TYR A 258 -20.36 3.89 -19.48
CA TYR A 258 -19.82 3.36 -20.73
C TYR A 258 -20.91 2.60 -21.49
N GLU A 259 -21.00 2.83 -22.79
CA GLU A 259 -21.92 2.09 -23.66
C GLU A 259 -21.22 0.83 -24.18
N GLY A 260 -21.59 -0.32 -23.62
CA GLY A 260 -21.08 -1.63 -24.02
C GLY A 260 -20.50 -2.42 -22.85
N SER A 261 -19.58 -3.33 -23.17
CA SER A 261 -18.91 -4.18 -22.19
C SER A 261 -17.44 -3.84 -22.11
N ILE A 262 -16.91 -3.82 -20.89
CA ILE A 262 -15.49 -3.67 -20.59
C ILE A 262 -14.98 -5.03 -20.13
N ALA A 263 -13.89 -5.50 -20.73
CA ALA A 263 -13.23 -6.73 -20.30
C ALA A 263 -12.02 -6.35 -19.45
N ILE A 264 -12.01 -6.75 -18.18
CA ILE A 264 -10.87 -6.61 -17.29
C ILE A 264 -10.21 -7.99 -17.15
N PRO A 265 -8.97 -8.17 -17.62
CA PRO A 265 -8.21 -9.37 -17.30
C PRO A 265 -8.00 -9.47 -15.78
N LEU A 266 -8.44 -10.57 -15.19
CA LEU A 266 -8.26 -10.92 -13.79
C LEU A 266 -7.49 -12.24 -13.71
N ASP A 267 -6.55 -12.31 -12.77
CA ASP A 267 -5.83 -13.53 -12.48
C ASP A 267 -5.76 -13.78 -10.97
N VAL A 268 -5.69 -15.06 -10.62
CA VAL A 268 -5.46 -15.51 -9.25
C VAL A 268 -4.31 -16.49 -9.26
N MET A 269 -3.30 -16.20 -8.45
CA MET A 269 -2.08 -16.98 -8.37
C MET A 269 -1.85 -17.46 -6.94
N TYR A 270 -1.42 -18.70 -6.80
CA TYR A 270 -0.77 -19.18 -5.60
C TYR A 270 0.74 -19.06 -5.76
N LEU A 271 1.38 -18.35 -4.84
CA LEU A 271 2.79 -18.03 -4.89
C LEU A 271 3.51 -18.72 -3.73
N THR A 272 4.57 -19.44 -4.05
CA THR A 272 5.59 -19.91 -3.10
C THR A 272 6.88 -19.14 -3.33
N VAL A 273 7.83 -19.22 -2.39
CA VAL A 273 9.13 -18.54 -2.52
C VAL A 273 10.22 -19.59 -2.65
N ASP A 274 11.08 -19.46 -3.67
CA ASP A 274 12.24 -20.33 -3.84
C ASP A 274 13.50 -19.81 -3.13
N ASP A 275 14.57 -20.60 -3.16
CA ASP A 275 15.85 -20.28 -2.51
C ASP A 275 16.53 -19.02 -3.09
N ASP A 276 16.16 -18.61 -4.31
CA ASP A 276 16.69 -17.44 -5.02
C ASP A 276 15.79 -16.19 -4.81
N TYR A 277 14.82 -16.26 -3.89
CA TYR A 277 13.83 -15.21 -3.61
C TYR A 277 12.97 -14.84 -4.82
N ASN A 278 12.63 -15.81 -5.66
CA ASN A 278 11.59 -15.66 -6.69
C ASN A 278 10.25 -16.16 -6.15
N PHE A 279 9.18 -15.50 -6.58
CA PHE A 279 7.85 -16.09 -6.50
C PHE A 279 7.70 -17.15 -7.58
N VAL A 280 7.26 -18.34 -7.18
CA VAL A 280 6.95 -19.46 -8.06
C VAL A 280 5.45 -19.72 -7.99
N THR A 281 4.80 -19.65 -9.14
CA THR A 281 3.36 -19.92 -9.27
C THR A 281 3.09 -21.42 -9.21
N GLY A 282 2.08 -21.82 -8.45
CA GLY A 282 1.69 -23.21 -8.28
C GLY A 282 0.18 -23.42 -8.37
N GLU A 283 -0.22 -24.66 -8.07
CA GLU A 283 -1.62 -25.07 -8.03
C GLU A 283 -2.10 -25.16 -6.57
N ILE A 284 -3.25 -24.53 -6.31
CA ILE A 284 -3.99 -24.67 -5.05
C ILE A 284 -5.47 -24.42 -5.33
N ASP A 285 -6.35 -25.08 -4.59
CA ASP A 285 -7.78 -24.78 -4.60
C ASP A 285 -8.04 -23.45 -3.91
N VAL A 286 -8.76 -22.56 -4.59
CA VAL A 286 -9.12 -21.22 -4.13
C VAL A 286 -10.63 -21.07 -4.15
N ALA A 287 -11.18 -20.49 -3.09
CA ALA A 287 -12.51 -19.94 -3.08
C ALA A 287 -12.45 -18.45 -3.41
N MET A 288 -13.20 -18.01 -4.41
CA MET A 288 -13.36 -16.60 -4.76
C MET A 288 -14.79 -16.16 -4.50
N SER A 289 -14.96 -15.13 -3.67
CA SER A 289 -16.24 -14.45 -3.43
C SER A 289 -16.13 -12.98 -3.80
N TRP A 290 -17.26 -12.26 -3.82
CA TRP A 290 -17.29 -10.85 -4.19
C TRP A 290 -18.27 -10.04 -3.35
N ASP A 291 -17.95 -8.76 -3.15
CA ASP A 291 -18.82 -7.77 -2.53
C ASP A 291 -19.30 -6.76 -3.58
N LEU A 292 -20.61 -6.74 -3.82
CA LEU A 292 -21.31 -5.85 -4.76
C LEU A 292 -22.16 -4.79 -4.05
N SER A 293 -22.02 -4.65 -2.72
CA SER A 293 -22.85 -3.73 -1.91
C SER A 293 -22.75 -2.26 -2.36
N SER A 294 -21.63 -1.89 -2.98
CA SER A 294 -21.35 -0.57 -3.50
C SER A 294 -21.34 -0.50 -5.04
N LEU A 295 -21.82 -1.55 -5.73
CA LEU A 295 -21.84 -1.60 -7.18
C LEU A 295 -22.86 -0.59 -7.75
N PRO A 296 -22.51 0.21 -8.77
CA PRO A 296 -23.47 1.09 -9.42
C PRO A 296 -24.64 0.29 -10.03
N GLY A 297 -25.88 0.72 -9.79
CA GLY A 297 -27.07 -0.08 -10.13
C GLY A 297 -27.31 -0.32 -11.63
N HIS A 298 -26.59 0.37 -12.52
CA HIS A 298 -26.61 0.15 -13.97
C HIS A 298 -25.52 -0.81 -14.47
N VAL A 299 -24.63 -1.27 -13.59
CA VAL A 299 -23.55 -2.19 -13.92
C VAL A 299 -23.99 -3.62 -13.68
N SER A 300 -23.76 -4.49 -14.66
CA SER A 300 -23.84 -5.94 -14.52
C SER A 300 -22.45 -6.56 -14.77
N LEU A 301 -22.19 -7.69 -14.13
CA LEU A 301 -20.88 -8.32 -14.13
C LEU A 301 -21.00 -9.80 -14.47
N THR A 302 -20.05 -10.29 -15.25
CA THR A 302 -19.93 -11.71 -15.58
C THR A 302 -18.46 -12.08 -15.51
N LEU A 303 -18.15 -13.11 -14.73
CA LEU A 303 -16.81 -13.70 -14.69
C LEU A 303 -16.78 -14.86 -15.67
N THR A 304 -15.78 -14.88 -16.55
CA THR A 304 -15.58 -15.97 -17.51
C THR A 304 -14.28 -16.68 -17.20
N ASP A 305 -14.35 -17.97 -16.93
CA ASP A 305 -13.19 -18.84 -16.86
C ASP A 305 -12.66 -19.07 -18.27
N ASN A 306 -11.43 -18.61 -18.54
CA ASN A 306 -10.81 -18.71 -19.86
C ASN A 306 -10.30 -20.13 -20.20
N VAL A 307 -10.20 -21.04 -19.23
CA VAL A 307 -9.82 -22.44 -19.43
C VAL A 307 -11.03 -23.26 -19.85
N THR A 308 -12.14 -23.14 -19.11
CA THR A 308 -13.36 -23.94 -19.34
C THR A 308 -14.36 -23.26 -20.27
N GLY A 309 -14.30 -21.94 -20.41
CA GLY A 309 -15.30 -21.12 -21.10
C GLY A 309 -16.60 -20.93 -20.31
N ALA A 310 -16.66 -21.38 -19.06
CA ALA A 310 -17.81 -21.20 -18.19
C ALA A 310 -17.95 -19.73 -17.78
N ALA A 311 -19.18 -19.22 -17.77
CA ALA A 311 -19.49 -17.86 -17.37
C ALA A 311 -20.42 -17.87 -16.15
N VAL A 312 -20.12 -17.04 -15.16
CA VAL A 312 -20.88 -16.88 -13.92
C VAL A 312 -21.38 -15.45 -13.82
N ASN A 313 -22.69 -15.29 -13.60
CA ASN A 313 -23.27 -13.99 -13.29
C ASN A 313 -23.12 -13.69 -11.79
N LEU A 314 -22.39 -12.63 -11.45
CA LEU A 314 -22.03 -12.32 -10.07
C LEU A 314 -23.23 -11.85 -9.23
N THR A 315 -24.36 -11.51 -9.85
CA THR A 315 -25.59 -11.17 -9.11
C THR A 315 -26.43 -12.40 -8.76
N GLU A 316 -26.15 -13.54 -9.37
CA GLU A 316 -26.91 -14.79 -9.19
C GLU A 316 -26.19 -15.78 -8.27
N GLU A 317 -24.86 -15.72 -8.27
CA GLU A 317 -23.99 -16.51 -7.39
C GLU A 317 -23.29 -15.59 -6.37
N SER A 318 -22.66 -16.18 -5.35
CA SER A 318 -21.87 -15.43 -4.36
C SER A 318 -20.42 -15.88 -4.24
N GLU A 319 -20.08 -17.04 -4.81
CA GLU A 319 -18.78 -17.66 -4.70
C GLU A 319 -18.54 -18.64 -5.86
N ILE A 320 -17.28 -18.80 -6.24
CA ILE A 320 -16.80 -19.92 -7.07
C ILE A 320 -15.60 -20.59 -6.41
N ILE A 321 -15.37 -21.86 -6.75
CA ILE A 321 -14.18 -22.61 -6.35
C ILE A 321 -13.48 -23.10 -7.61
N PHE A 322 -12.18 -22.89 -7.70
CA PHE A 322 -11.34 -23.35 -8.80
C PHE A 322 -9.90 -23.58 -8.32
N SER A 323 -9.10 -24.28 -9.12
CA SER A 323 -7.68 -24.48 -8.85
C SER A 323 -6.87 -23.45 -9.63
N THR A 324 -5.88 -22.83 -8.97
CA THR A 324 -4.87 -22.01 -9.65
C THR A 324 -3.94 -22.88 -10.48
N GLU A 325 -3.20 -22.28 -11.42
CA GLU A 325 -2.34 -22.98 -12.38
C GLU A 325 -0.90 -22.49 -12.27
N ALA A 326 0.07 -23.37 -12.54
CA ALA A 326 1.48 -23.00 -12.64
C ALA A 326 1.77 -22.22 -13.93
N LYS A 327 2.38 -21.03 -13.78
CA LYS A 327 2.67 -20.05 -14.85
C LYS A 327 4.14 -19.65 -14.94
N GLY A 328 5.00 -20.25 -14.12
CA GLY A 328 6.44 -19.95 -14.05
C GLY A 328 6.83 -19.19 -12.78
N SER A 329 7.90 -18.43 -12.85
CA SER A 329 8.45 -17.67 -11.71
C SER A 329 8.87 -16.27 -12.10
N PHE A 330 8.93 -15.38 -11.11
CA PHE A 330 9.38 -14.00 -11.25
C PHE A 330 10.06 -13.52 -9.94
N PRO A 331 11.00 -12.57 -10.01
CA PRO A 331 11.66 -12.04 -8.82
C PRO A 331 10.65 -11.48 -7.81
N ALA A 332 10.82 -11.80 -6.53
CA ALA A 332 9.98 -11.24 -5.48
C ALA A 332 10.40 -9.83 -5.02
N TYR A 333 11.31 -9.21 -5.78
CA TYR A 333 11.87 -7.89 -5.53
C TYR A 333 11.93 -7.11 -6.86
N GLY A 334 11.56 -5.83 -6.80
CA GLY A 334 11.68 -4.88 -7.89
C GLY A 334 13.04 -4.18 -7.92
N SER A 335 13.34 -3.56 -9.06
CA SER A 335 14.52 -2.70 -9.23
C SER A 335 14.25 -1.21 -8.92
N GLY A 336 13.00 -0.84 -8.63
CA GLY A 336 12.52 0.55 -8.55
C GLY A 336 12.41 1.15 -7.15
N GLY A 337 12.95 0.49 -6.11
CA GLY A 337 12.92 0.98 -4.73
C GLY A 337 11.57 0.86 -4.02
N VAL A 338 10.46 0.86 -4.74
CA VAL A 338 9.15 0.43 -4.25
C VAL A 338 8.93 -1.01 -4.70
N ASN A 339 8.87 -1.90 -3.73
CA ASN A 339 8.28 -3.23 -3.90
C ASN A 339 6.81 -3.08 -3.56
#